data_AF-A0A369SGH7-F1
#
_entry.id   AF-A0A369SGH7-F1
#
_cell.length_a   1.000
_cell.length_b   1.000
_cell.length_c   1.000
_cell.angle_alpha   90.00
_cell.angle_beta   90.00
_cell.angle_gamma   90.00
#
_symmetry.space_group_name_H-M   'P 1'
#
loop_
_entity.id
_entity.type
_entity.pdbx_description
1 polymer ?
#
loop_
_entity_poly.entity_id
_entity_poly.type
_entity_poly.pdbx_seq_one_letter_code
_entity_poly.pdbx_strand_id
1 'polypeptide(L)'
;MNSNSISNISVGAFQGLASVTYMDFSDNLIPELFPFRNISLLSTLILDENIVTSIENNAFEGTNQLQKLSINTNKISVIDSFALKDLTKLRELKLSGNPLRNFSGLFLPDSINMTSL
;
A
#
# COMPACT_ATOMS: atom_id res chain seq x y z
N MET A 1 -10.56 0.74 10.25
CA MET A 1 -9.85 1.21 11.46
C MET A 1 -9.22 2.56 11.15
N ASN A 2 -9.99 3.51 10.64
CA ASN A 2 -9.52 4.84 10.29
C ASN A 2 -9.66 5.81 11.48
N SER A 3 -8.95 6.93 11.48
CA SER A 3 -9.01 7.99 12.50
C SER A 3 -8.77 7.48 13.92
N ASN A 4 -7.64 6.81 14.10
CA ASN A 4 -7.20 6.28 15.38
C ASN A 4 -5.72 6.62 15.61
N SER A 5 -5.17 6.20 16.75
CA SER A 5 -3.74 6.36 17.06
C SER A 5 -2.95 5.07 16.83
N ILE A 6 -3.33 4.27 15.83
CA ILE A 6 -2.64 3.00 15.54
C ILE A 6 -1.25 3.32 15.00
N SER A 7 -0.22 2.95 15.76
CA SER A 7 1.19 3.10 15.38
C SER A 7 1.92 1.77 15.23
N ASN A 8 1.33 0.68 15.71
CA ASN A 8 1.92 -0.64 15.66
C ASN A 8 0.85 -1.64 15.24
N ILE A 9 1.14 -2.36 14.15
CA ILE A 9 0.37 -3.53 13.72
C ILE A 9 1.39 -4.66 13.64
N SER A 10 1.17 -5.73 14.40
CA SER A 10 2.08 -6.88 14.38
C SER A 10 2.13 -7.53 13.00
N VAL A 11 3.31 -7.98 12.58
CA VAL A 11 3.46 -8.78 11.36
C VAL A 11 2.54 -10.00 11.46
N GLY A 12 1.75 -10.25 10.42
CA GLY A 12 0.78 -11.34 10.41
C GLY A 12 -0.51 -11.08 11.18
N ALA A 13 -0.76 -9.86 11.68
CA ALA A 13 -2.02 -9.50 12.35
C ALA A 13 -3.28 -9.80 11.51
N PHE A 14 -3.14 -9.85 10.19
CA PHE A 14 -4.21 -10.14 9.24
C PHE A 14 -4.10 -11.54 8.61
N GLN A 15 -3.17 -12.37 9.08
CA GLN A 15 -2.98 -13.72 8.57
C GLN A 15 -4.22 -14.58 8.86
N GLY A 16 -4.71 -15.29 7.85
CA GLY A 16 -5.90 -16.13 7.96
C GLY A 16 -7.23 -15.38 7.75
N LEU A 17 -7.20 -14.06 7.50
CA LEU A 17 -8.40 -13.30 7.10
C LEU A 17 -8.79 -13.62 5.65
N ALA A 18 -9.35 -14.81 5.43
CA ALA A 18 -9.67 -15.38 4.13
C ALA A 18 -10.87 -14.75 3.42
N SER A 19 -11.45 -13.67 3.93
CA SER A 19 -12.63 -13.02 3.33
C SER A 19 -12.54 -11.49 3.31
N VAL A 20 -11.46 -10.90 3.82
CA VAL A 20 -11.34 -9.44 3.84
C VAL A 20 -10.95 -8.93 2.46
N THR A 21 -11.81 -8.08 1.91
CA THR A 21 -11.65 -7.46 0.59
C THR A 21 -11.40 -5.96 0.67
N TYR A 22 -11.70 -5.33 1.80
CA TYR A 22 -11.58 -3.89 2.00
C TYR A 22 -10.96 -3.60 3.37
N MET A 23 -9.92 -2.77 3.39
CA MET A 23 -9.31 -2.26 4.61
C MET A 23 -9.07 -0.76 4.50
N ASP A 24 -9.56 -0.01 5.49
CA ASP A 24 -9.30 1.41 5.64
C ASP A 24 -8.59 1.66 6.98
N PHE A 25 -7.36 2.15 6.89
CA PHE A 25 -6.47 2.52 7.98
C PHE A 25 -6.03 3.99 7.84
N SER A 26 -6.78 4.80 7.10
CA SER A 26 -6.49 6.23 6.96
C SER A 26 -6.47 6.95 8.32
N ASP A 27 -5.74 8.06 8.41
CA ASP A 27 -5.67 8.90 9.61
C ASP A 27 -5.24 8.08 10.85
N ASN A 28 -4.01 7.55 10.75
CA ASN A 28 -3.35 6.79 11.81
C ASN A 28 -1.85 7.15 11.84
N LEU A 29 -1.06 6.40 12.62
CA LEU A 29 0.37 6.61 12.80
C LEU A 29 1.18 5.42 12.29
N ILE A 30 0.72 4.74 11.24
CA ILE A 30 1.36 3.53 10.72
C ILE A 30 2.67 3.90 10.00
N PRO A 31 3.82 3.36 10.42
CA PRO A 31 5.11 3.67 9.80
C PRO A 31 5.50 2.70 8.67
N GLU A 32 4.92 1.51 8.65
CA GLU A 32 5.39 0.39 7.82
C GLU A 32 4.24 -0.37 7.14
N LEU A 33 4.53 -0.98 5.99
CA LEU A 33 3.54 -1.65 5.13
C LEU A 33 3.52 -3.18 5.28
N PHE A 34 4.54 -3.77 5.91
CA PHE A 34 4.63 -5.24 6.08
C PHE A 34 3.43 -5.91 6.74
N PRO A 35 2.67 -5.27 7.64
CA PRO A 35 1.47 -5.87 8.19
C PRO A 35 0.42 -6.23 7.13
N PHE A 36 0.42 -5.56 5.96
CA PHE A 36 -0.55 -5.77 4.89
C PHE A 36 -0.17 -6.84 3.86
N ARG A 37 0.91 -7.60 4.11
CA ARG A 37 1.30 -8.75 3.28
C ARG A 37 0.34 -9.93 3.48
N ASN A 38 0.30 -10.81 2.48
CA ASN A 38 -0.40 -12.09 2.51
C ASN A 38 -1.92 -11.98 2.76
N ILE A 39 -2.54 -10.85 2.39
CA ILE A 39 -4.00 -10.68 2.44
C ILE A 39 -4.57 -10.97 1.05
N SER A 40 -4.65 -12.26 0.73
CA SER A 40 -4.84 -12.74 -0.65
C SER A 40 -6.11 -12.28 -1.35
N LEU A 41 -7.18 -11.94 -0.61
CA LEU A 41 -8.44 -11.44 -1.18
C LEU A 41 -8.61 -9.92 -1.07
N LEU A 42 -7.63 -9.20 -0.53
CA LEU A 42 -7.73 -7.75 -0.37
C LEU A 42 -7.82 -7.09 -1.75
N SER A 43 -8.88 -6.32 -1.95
CA SER A 43 -9.16 -5.60 -3.19
C SER A 43 -8.89 -4.10 -3.04
N THR A 44 -9.15 -3.53 -1.86
CA THR A 44 -8.92 -2.11 -1.58
C THR A 44 -8.19 -1.92 -0.25
N LEU A 45 -7.12 -1.12 -0.29
CA LEU A 45 -6.35 -0.70 0.88
C LEU A 45 -6.21 0.82 0.88
N ILE A 46 -6.69 1.46 1.94
CA ILE A 46 -6.58 2.90 2.18
C ILE A 46 -5.69 3.15 3.39
N LEU A 47 -4.60 3.88 3.17
CA LEU A 47 -3.55 4.23 4.15
C LEU A 47 -3.23 5.72 4.10
N ASP A 48 -4.17 6.52 3.59
CA ASP A 48 -4.04 7.97 3.51
C ASP A 48 -3.76 8.57 4.90
N GLU A 49 -3.00 9.67 4.97
CA GLU A 49 -2.73 10.37 6.24
C GLU A 49 -2.11 9.46 7.31
N ASN A 50 -1.04 8.75 6.93
CA ASN A 50 -0.19 7.99 7.84
C ASN A 50 1.24 8.54 7.83
N ILE A 51 2.20 7.82 8.41
CA ILE A 51 3.61 8.26 8.52
C ILE A 51 4.58 7.35 7.79
N VAL A 52 4.13 6.64 6.75
CA VAL A 52 4.97 5.74 5.93
C VAL A 52 6.06 6.54 5.22
N THR A 53 7.31 6.06 5.28
CA THR A 53 8.48 6.78 4.73
C THR A 53 9.09 6.15 3.48
N SER A 54 8.83 4.85 3.25
CA SER A 54 9.30 4.10 2.10
C SER A 54 8.31 2.99 1.71
N ILE A 55 8.39 2.54 0.46
CA ILE A 55 7.74 1.30 0.00
C ILE A 55 8.84 0.35 -0.49
N GLU A 56 9.02 -0.77 0.20
CA GLU A 56 10.04 -1.77 -0.13
C GLU A 56 9.53 -2.85 -1.10
N ASN A 57 10.45 -3.57 -1.76
CA ASN A 57 10.18 -4.62 -2.76
C ASN A 57 9.07 -5.61 -2.34
N ASN A 58 9.07 -6.00 -1.06
CA ASN A 58 8.14 -7.01 -0.54
C ASN A 58 6.99 -6.39 0.27
N ALA A 59 6.77 -5.07 0.26
CA ALA A 59 5.75 -4.40 1.07
C ALA A 59 4.35 -5.03 0.94
N PHE A 60 4.01 -5.55 -0.24
CA PHE A 60 2.70 -6.14 -0.55
C PHE A 60 2.75 -7.61 -1.01
N GLU A 61 3.81 -8.33 -0.64
CA GLU A 61 3.97 -9.75 -0.95
C GLU A 61 2.68 -10.53 -0.66
N GLY A 62 2.24 -11.36 -1.62
CA GLY A 62 1.03 -12.19 -1.47
C GLY A 62 -0.31 -11.45 -1.52
N THR A 63 -0.33 -10.14 -1.81
CA THR A 63 -1.56 -9.31 -1.86
C THR A 63 -1.98 -9.05 -3.32
N ASN A 64 -2.04 -10.12 -4.12
CA ASN A 64 -2.10 -10.02 -5.58
C ASN A 64 -3.45 -9.56 -6.13
N GLN A 65 -4.52 -9.61 -5.33
CA GLN A 65 -5.87 -9.21 -5.73
C GLN A 65 -6.15 -7.71 -5.54
N LEU A 66 -5.18 -6.95 -5.03
CA LEU A 66 -5.36 -5.52 -4.76
C LEU A 66 -5.60 -4.77 -6.06
N GLN A 67 -6.71 -4.03 -6.11
CA GLN A 67 -7.12 -3.21 -7.25
C GLN A 67 -6.93 -1.74 -6.96
N LYS A 68 -7.03 -1.34 -5.70
CA LYS A 68 -6.87 0.04 -5.26
C LYS A 68 -5.95 0.13 -4.06
N LEU A 69 -4.90 0.93 -4.21
CA LEU A 69 -3.98 1.30 -3.15
C LEU A 69 -3.95 2.83 -3.02
N SER A 70 -4.33 3.35 -1.86
CA SER A 70 -4.23 4.77 -1.55
C SER A 70 -3.30 4.95 -0.37
N ILE A 71 -2.21 5.71 -0.57
CA ILE A 71 -1.24 6.06 0.46
C ILE A 71 -0.92 7.57 0.32
N ASN A 72 -1.96 8.39 0.14
CA ASN A 72 -1.83 9.83 0.02
C ASN A 72 -1.33 10.44 1.33
N THR A 73 -0.73 11.62 1.25
CA THR A 73 -0.38 12.43 2.41
C THR A 73 0.37 11.61 3.46
N ASN A 74 1.41 10.92 2.99
CA ASN A 74 2.36 10.19 3.83
C ASN A 74 3.73 10.87 3.71
N LYS A 75 4.80 10.21 4.17
CA LYS A 75 6.17 10.73 4.16
C LYS A 75 7.07 9.96 3.18
N ILE A 76 6.48 9.33 2.16
CA ILE A 76 7.19 8.43 1.25
C ILE A 76 8.16 9.25 0.40
N SER A 77 9.46 8.96 0.56
CA SER A 77 10.52 9.61 -0.21
C SER A 77 11.20 8.67 -1.20
N VAL A 78 11.07 7.35 -0.98
CA VAL A 78 11.70 6.28 -1.76
C VAL A 78 10.70 5.14 -1.97
N ILE A 79 10.61 4.67 -3.20
CA ILE A 79 9.88 3.46 -3.59
C ILE A 79 10.90 2.55 -4.30
N ASP A 80 11.05 1.33 -3.82
CA ASP A 80 11.88 0.32 -4.49
C ASP A 80 11.32 0.03 -5.88
N SER A 81 12.19 -0.14 -6.88
CA SER A 81 11.78 -0.37 -8.27
C SER A 81 10.84 -1.55 -8.47
N PHE A 82 10.83 -2.53 -7.56
CA PHE A 82 9.98 -3.72 -7.63
C PHE A 82 8.92 -3.78 -6.53
N ALA A 83 8.75 -2.72 -5.74
CA ALA A 83 7.80 -2.63 -4.62
C ALA A 83 6.35 -3.01 -4.97
N LEU A 84 5.95 -2.83 -6.23
CA LEU A 84 4.57 -3.06 -6.69
C LEU A 84 4.43 -4.29 -7.60
N LYS A 85 5.50 -5.08 -7.79
CA LYS A 85 5.54 -6.21 -8.75
C LYS A 85 4.40 -7.22 -8.55
N ASP A 86 4.01 -7.45 -7.30
CA ASP A 86 3.02 -8.46 -6.92
C ASP A 86 1.58 -7.95 -7.05
N LEU A 87 1.38 -6.64 -7.19
CA LEU A 87 0.06 -6.01 -7.31
C LEU A 87 -0.51 -6.15 -8.74
N THR A 88 -0.54 -7.38 -9.25
CA THR A 88 -0.88 -7.71 -10.65
C THR A 88 -2.28 -7.26 -11.09
N LYS A 89 -3.19 -6.99 -10.16
CA LYS A 89 -4.56 -6.50 -10.42
C LYS A 89 -4.75 -5.01 -10.15
N LEU A 90 -3.70 -4.27 -9.81
CA LEU A 90 -3.78 -2.87 -9.42
C LEU A 90 -4.25 -1.99 -10.57
N ARG A 91 -5.26 -1.18 -10.31
CA ARG A 91 -5.87 -0.25 -11.27
C ARG A 91 -5.74 1.21 -10.85
N GLU A 92 -5.72 1.44 -9.53
CA GLU A 92 -5.66 2.76 -8.93
C GLU A 92 -4.53 2.78 -7.88
N LEU A 93 -3.54 3.64 -8.07
CA LEU A 93 -2.48 3.91 -7.11
C LEU A 93 -2.44 5.40 -6.82
N LYS A 94 -2.70 5.77 -5.56
CA LYS A 94 -2.67 7.17 -5.14
C LYS A 94 -1.53 7.43 -4.19
N LEU A 95 -0.61 8.30 -4.61
CA LEU A 95 0.60 8.67 -3.87
C LEU A 95 0.72 10.20 -3.69
N SER A 96 -0.33 10.95 -3.96
CA SER A 96 -0.33 12.41 -3.86
C SER A 96 0.02 12.86 -2.44
N GLY A 97 0.67 14.02 -2.31
CA GLY A 97 1.07 14.53 -0.99
C GLY A 97 2.27 13.81 -0.34
N ASN A 98 3.01 12.98 -1.08
CA ASN A 98 4.27 12.41 -0.62
C ASN A 98 5.49 13.17 -1.19
N PRO A 99 6.60 13.29 -0.43
CA PRO A 99 7.83 13.96 -0.86
C PRO A 99 8.69 13.09 -1.81
N LEU A 100 8.08 12.51 -2.84
CA LEU A 100 8.74 11.64 -3.81
C LEU A 100 9.73 12.45 -4.67
N ARG A 101 11.00 12.05 -4.67
CA ARG A 101 12.05 12.72 -5.45
C ARG A 101 12.25 12.14 -6.84
N ASN A 102 11.95 10.86 -7.03
CA ASN A 102 12.09 10.19 -8.31
C ASN A 102 11.07 9.07 -8.45
N PHE A 103 10.31 9.10 -9.54
CA PHE A 103 9.34 8.08 -9.93
C PHE A 103 9.78 7.30 -11.18
N SER A 104 10.87 7.75 -11.85
CA SER A 104 11.41 7.10 -13.04
C SER A 104 12.13 5.80 -12.66
N GLY A 105 11.70 4.69 -13.26
CA GLY A 105 12.26 3.35 -13.00
C GLY A 105 11.45 2.48 -12.03
N LEU A 106 10.25 2.89 -11.65
CA LEU A 106 9.32 2.01 -10.96
C LEU A 106 8.73 0.99 -11.95
N PHE A 107 8.84 -0.30 -11.63
CA PHE A 107 8.13 -1.35 -12.34
C PHE A 107 6.66 -1.30 -11.94
N LEU A 108 5.82 -0.88 -12.90
CA LEU A 108 4.37 -0.84 -12.74
C LEU A 108 3.74 -2.09 -13.35
N PRO A 109 2.80 -2.75 -12.66
CA PRO A 109 2.03 -3.85 -13.25
C PRO A 109 1.26 -3.37 -14.50
N ASP A 110 1.14 -4.22 -15.52
CA ASP A 110 0.42 -3.90 -16.78
C ASP A 110 -1.04 -3.45 -16.57
N SER A 111 -1.63 -3.77 -15.42
CA SER A 111 -2.99 -3.43 -15.04
C SER A 111 -3.20 -1.95 -14.69
N ILE A 112 -2.13 -1.20 -14.39
CA ILE A 112 -2.24 0.20 -13.98
C ILE A 112 -2.14 1.14 -15.18
N ASN A 113 -3.10 2.08 -15.27
CA ASN A 113 -3.07 3.13 -16.27
C ASN A 113 -2.35 4.36 -15.70
N MET A 114 -1.37 4.91 -16.44
CA MET A 114 -0.59 6.08 -16.03
C MET A 114 -1.43 7.35 -15.77
N THR A 115 -2.69 7.39 -16.22
CA THR A 115 -3.63 8.48 -15.91
C THR A 115 -4.17 8.47 -14.48
N SER A 116 -3.90 7.39 -13.72
CA SER A 116 -4.45 7.18 -12.38
C SER A 116 -3.43 7.41 -11.25
N LEU A 117 -2.24 7.92 -11.59
CA LEU A 117 -1.13 8.23 -10.69
C LEU A 117 -1.15 9.69 -10.20
#